data_AF-A0A914DA64-F1
#
_entry.id   AF-A0A914DA64-F1
#
_cell.length_a   1.000
_cell.length_b   1.000
_cell.length_c   1.000
_cell.angle_alpha   90.00
_cell.angle_beta   90.00
_cell.angle_gamma   90.00
#
_symmetry.space_group_name_H-M   'P 1'
#
loop_
_entity.id
_entity.type
_entity.pdbx_description
1 polymer ?
#
loop_
_entity_poly.entity_id
_entity_poly.type
_entity_poly.pdbx_seq_one_letter_code
_entity_poly.pdbx_strand_id
1 'polypeptide(L)'
;MASSGKRANNLPTQANNLINILKAHPEVIVEYQQAEKQLEQSGEFDTTDDFTLVVQPWFTNATLPHYSNGTFNKEFWAADCYHYSSYGHALLSTWFWQNMLQPVGAKTINANLSVPALPLACPDPSCPYIRTTKNSINCQQFNGTCISNGSICTKGSNCCSGLCFNRKCS
;
A
#
# COMPACT_ATOMS: atom_id res chain seq x y z
N MET A 1 -18.47 12.98 -30.52
CA MET A 1 -17.89 12.05 -31.52
C MET A 1 -16.48 11.71 -31.07
N ALA A 2 -16.21 10.47 -30.64
CA ALA A 2 -14.85 10.05 -30.35
C ALA A 2 -14.13 9.84 -31.69
N SER A 3 -12.97 10.47 -31.89
CA SER A 3 -12.14 10.20 -33.05
C SER A 3 -11.65 8.75 -33.01
N SER A 4 -11.73 8.04 -34.13
CA SER A 4 -11.15 6.70 -34.26
C SER A 4 -9.66 6.77 -33.93
N GLY A 5 -9.23 6.13 -32.85
CA GLY A 5 -7.83 6.08 -32.45
C GLY A 5 -6.95 5.54 -33.59
N LYS A 6 -5.82 6.19 -33.85
CA LYS A 6 -4.83 5.69 -34.81
C LYS A 6 -4.31 4.35 -34.28
N ARG A 7 -4.48 3.28 -35.07
CA ARG A 7 -3.93 1.96 -34.74
C ARG A 7 -2.41 2.04 -34.95
N ALA A 8 -1.62 1.70 -33.94
CA ALA A 8 -0.16 1.71 -34.07
C ALA A 8 0.27 0.64 -35.10
N ASN A 9 1.21 0.99 -35.98
CA ASN A 9 1.74 0.06 -36.97
C ASN A 9 2.65 -0.96 -36.29
N ASN A 10 2.47 -2.24 -36.59
CA ASN A 10 3.32 -3.31 -36.07
C ASN A 10 3.37 -3.37 -34.53
N LEU A 11 2.19 -3.35 -33.90
CA LEU A 11 2.00 -3.54 -32.46
C LEU A 11 2.82 -4.69 -31.86
N PRO A 12 2.96 -5.88 -32.50
CA PRO A 12 3.76 -6.96 -31.94
C PRO A 12 5.24 -6.60 -31.75
N THR A 13 5.87 -5.97 -32.76
CA THR A 13 7.27 -5.53 -32.63
C THR A 13 7.43 -4.43 -31.60
N GLN A 14 6.50 -3.46 -31.55
CA GLN A 14 6.54 -2.40 -30.54
C GLN A 14 6.40 -2.95 -29.12
N ALA A 15 5.48 -3.89 -28.90
CA ALA A 15 5.30 -4.57 -27.62
C ALA A 15 6.56 -5.35 -27.21
N ASN A 16 7.17 -6.09 -28.14
CA ASN A 16 8.42 -6.83 -27.85
C ASN A 16 9.59 -5.90 -27.52
N ASN A 17 9.73 -4.77 -28.23
CA ASN A 17 10.77 -3.79 -27.95
C ASN A 17 10.57 -3.14 -26.56
N LEU A 18 9.33 -2.78 -26.22
CA LEU A 18 9.01 -2.27 -24.89
C LEU A 18 9.31 -3.30 -23.80
N ILE A 19 8.92 -4.56 -24.01
CA ILE A 19 9.25 -5.65 -23.09
C ILE A 19 10.76 -5.78 -22.91
N ASN A 20 11.55 -5.66 -23.97
CA ASN A 20 13.01 -5.74 -23.89
C ASN A 20 13.61 -4.57 -23.12
N ILE A 21 13.09 -3.34 -23.30
CA ILE A 21 13.52 -2.16 -22.52
C ILE A 21 13.16 -2.35 -21.04
N LEU A 22 11.93 -2.77 -20.74
CA LEU A 22 11.49 -3.03 -19.37
C LEU A 22 12.28 -4.15 -18.70
N LYS A 23 12.67 -5.19 -19.45
CA LYS A 23 13.54 -6.27 -18.97
C LYS A 23 15.00 -5.86 -18.85
N ALA A 24 15.45 -4.87 -19.62
CA ALA A 24 16.82 -4.37 -19.57
C ALA A 24 17.05 -3.42 -18.40
N HIS A 25 15.97 -2.86 -17.82
CA HIS A 25 16.05 -1.87 -16.75
C HIS A 25 15.24 -2.22 -15.48
N PRO A 26 15.33 -3.46 -14.93
CA PRO A 26 14.65 -3.80 -13.68
C PRO A 26 15.19 -2.99 -12.49
N GLU A 27 16.41 -2.46 -12.59
CA GLU A 27 17.03 -1.61 -11.55
C GLU A 27 16.24 -0.33 -11.30
N VAL A 28 15.60 0.27 -12.31
CA VAL A 28 14.89 1.54 -12.14
C VAL A 28 13.75 1.42 -11.12
N ILE A 29 13.03 0.30 -11.12
CA ILE A 29 11.95 0.05 -10.15
C ILE A 29 12.54 -0.13 -8.74
N VAL A 30 13.64 -0.86 -8.65
CA VAL A 30 14.32 -1.13 -7.37
C VAL A 30 14.91 0.16 -6.78
N GLU A 31 15.58 0.97 -7.59
CA GLU A 31 16.14 2.26 -7.22
C GLU A 31 15.05 3.23 -6.77
N TYR A 32 13.91 3.26 -7.47
CA TYR A 32 12.77 4.07 -7.07
C TYR A 32 12.23 3.67 -5.70
N GLN A 33 12.00 2.37 -5.46
CA GLN A 33 11.55 1.87 -4.16
C GLN A 33 12.57 2.16 -3.03
N GLN A 34 13.86 2.07 -3.34
CA GLN A 34 14.92 2.42 -2.38
C GLN A 34 14.92 3.92 -2.08
N ALA A 35 14.75 4.78 -3.09
CA ALA A 35 14.66 6.22 -2.92
C ALA A 35 13.45 6.62 -2.05
N GLU A 36 12.28 6.02 -2.29
CA GLU A 36 11.09 6.21 -1.43
C GLU A 36 11.39 5.81 0.02
N LYS A 37 12.08 4.68 0.22
CA LYS A 37 12.44 4.21 1.57
C LYS A 37 13.46 5.11 2.26
N GLN A 38 14.43 5.62 1.52
CA GLN A 38 15.40 6.59 2.03
C GLN A 38 14.71 7.90 2.42
N LEU A 39 13.71 8.33 1.65
CA LEU A 39 12.91 9.52 1.95
C LEU A 39 12.05 9.34 3.21
N GLU A 40 11.45 8.15 3.43
CA GLU A 40 10.82 7.83 4.71
C GLU A 40 11.82 7.91 5.86
N GLN A 41 13.01 7.33 5.68
CA GLN A 41 14.04 7.25 6.73
C GLN A 41 14.75 8.58 7.03
N SER A 42 14.68 9.55 6.11
CA SER A 42 15.33 10.85 6.29
C SER A 42 14.68 11.68 7.41
N GLY A 43 13.42 11.40 7.74
CA GLY A 43 12.65 12.17 8.71
C GLY A 43 12.25 13.56 8.22
N GLU A 44 12.43 13.88 6.93
CA GLU A 44 12.05 15.18 6.34
C GLU A 44 10.58 15.54 6.60
N PHE A 45 9.73 14.51 6.63
CA PHE A 45 8.29 14.63 6.87
C PHE A 45 7.86 14.38 8.32
N ASP A 46 8.80 14.13 9.23
CA ASP A 46 8.51 13.87 10.66
C ASP A 46 8.71 15.11 11.55
N THR A 47 8.84 16.29 10.94
CA THR A 47 9.09 17.58 11.61
C THR A 47 7.88 18.12 12.37
N THR A 48 6.67 17.70 12.02
CA THR A 48 5.40 18.07 12.67
C THR A 48 4.63 16.82 13.10
N ASP A 49 3.61 16.98 13.96
CA ASP A 49 2.81 15.85 14.47
C ASP A 49 1.57 15.53 13.65
N ASP A 50 1.29 16.28 12.59
CA ASP A 50 0.12 16.14 11.71
C ASP A 50 0.43 15.48 10.36
N PHE A 51 1.72 15.25 10.06
CA PHE A 51 2.16 14.58 8.84
C PHE A 51 3.33 13.64 9.11
N THR A 52 3.45 12.61 8.28
CA THR A 52 4.56 11.64 8.24
C THR A 52 4.50 10.87 6.92
N LEU A 53 5.65 10.42 6.44
CA LEU A 53 5.75 9.59 5.24
C LEU A 53 5.97 8.13 5.66
N VAL A 54 5.18 7.20 5.09
CA VAL A 54 5.35 5.76 5.34
C VAL A 54 5.13 4.96 4.05
N VAL A 55 6.19 4.32 3.58
CA VAL A 55 6.21 3.38 2.46
C VAL A 55 5.52 2.08 2.86
N GLN A 56 4.72 1.52 1.95
CA GLN A 56 4.05 0.22 2.11
C GLN A 56 4.71 -0.81 1.18
N PRO A 57 5.76 -1.54 1.62
CA PRO A 57 6.60 -2.35 0.74
C PRO A 57 6.03 -3.74 0.38
N TRP A 58 4.73 -4.00 0.62
CA TRP A 58 4.11 -5.32 0.40
C TRP A 58 4.22 -5.85 -1.03
N PHE A 59 4.45 -4.98 -2.01
CA PHE A 59 4.60 -5.34 -3.42
C PHE A 59 6.05 -5.61 -3.87
N THR A 60 7.07 -5.34 -3.04
CA THR A 60 8.49 -5.43 -3.44
C THR A 60 8.88 -6.83 -3.93
N ASN A 61 8.47 -7.87 -3.21
CA ASN A 61 8.73 -9.29 -3.56
C ASN A 61 7.41 -10.06 -3.68
N ALA A 62 6.36 -9.43 -4.22
CA ALA A 62 5.05 -10.05 -4.33
C ALA A 62 5.04 -11.19 -5.35
N THR A 63 4.29 -12.25 -5.04
CA THR A 63 4.00 -13.35 -5.97
C THR A 63 2.73 -13.03 -6.74
N LEU A 64 2.81 -12.90 -8.07
CA LEU A 64 1.66 -12.64 -8.93
C LEU A 64 0.70 -13.84 -9.01
N PRO A 65 -0.61 -13.60 -9.21
CA PRO A 65 -1.60 -14.67 -9.25
C PRO A 65 -1.48 -15.54 -10.49
N HIS A 66 -1.52 -16.84 -10.27
CA HIS A 66 -1.62 -17.86 -11.31
C HIS A 66 -2.84 -18.76 -11.03
N TYR A 67 -3.44 -19.30 -12.07
CA TYR A 67 -4.43 -20.36 -11.95
C TYR A 67 -3.76 -21.66 -11.47
N SER A 68 -4.56 -22.63 -11.00
CA SER A 68 -4.07 -23.93 -10.52
C SER A 68 -3.26 -24.73 -11.55
N ASN A 69 -3.47 -24.46 -12.84
CA ASN A 69 -2.72 -25.05 -13.95
C ASN A 69 -1.40 -24.31 -14.27
N GLY A 70 -1.00 -23.32 -13.45
CA GLY A 70 0.22 -22.53 -13.63
C GLY A 70 0.12 -21.42 -14.68
N THR A 71 -1.02 -21.27 -15.35
CA THR A 71 -1.22 -20.16 -16.30
C THR A 71 -1.53 -18.86 -15.57
N PHE A 72 -1.14 -17.74 -16.19
CA PHE A 72 -1.33 -16.42 -15.63
C PHE A 72 -2.81 -16.10 -15.39
N ASN A 73 -3.14 -15.61 -14.20
CA ASN A 73 -4.51 -15.23 -13.89
C ASN A 73 -4.88 -13.92 -14.61
N LYS A 74 -5.60 -14.04 -15.73
CA LYS A 74 -6.05 -12.89 -16.53
C LYS A 74 -7.13 -12.06 -15.84
N GLU A 75 -7.89 -12.62 -14.89
CA GLU A 75 -8.92 -11.87 -14.15
C GLU A 75 -8.32 -10.81 -13.24
N PHE A 76 -7.04 -10.93 -12.87
CA PHE A 76 -6.33 -9.92 -12.10
C PHE A 76 -6.06 -8.63 -12.88
N TRP A 77 -6.05 -8.69 -14.21
CA TRP A 77 -5.73 -7.56 -15.09
C TRP A 77 -6.96 -7.07 -15.84
N ALA A 78 -6.96 -5.77 -16.15
CA ALA A 78 -7.94 -5.17 -17.04
C ALA A 78 -7.78 -5.69 -18.48
N ALA A 79 -8.72 -5.32 -19.36
CA ALA A 79 -8.73 -5.77 -20.74
C ALA A 79 -7.46 -5.40 -21.55
N ASP A 80 -6.75 -4.34 -21.14
CA ASP A 80 -5.48 -3.92 -21.75
C ASP A 80 -4.26 -4.74 -21.29
N CYS A 81 -4.44 -5.66 -20.33
CA CYS A 81 -3.41 -6.50 -19.74
C CYS A 81 -2.27 -5.71 -19.04
N TYR A 82 -2.54 -4.47 -18.64
CA TYR A 82 -1.58 -3.59 -17.99
C TYR A 82 -2.13 -2.99 -16.70
N HIS A 83 -3.34 -2.44 -16.72
CA HIS A 83 -3.99 -1.98 -15.51
C HIS A 83 -4.56 -3.16 -14.73
N TYR A 84 -4.73 -3.00 -13.42
CA TYR A 84 -5.44 -3.99 -12.61
C TYR A 84 -6.94 -3.96 -12.93
N SER A 85 -7.60 -5.12 -12.90
CA SER A 85 -9.05 -5.17 -12.95
C SER A 85 -9.67 -4.70 -11.62
N SER A 86 -11.00 -4.59 -11.55
CA SER A 86 -11.68 -4.38 -10.27
C SER A 86 -11.36 -5.49 -9.25
N TYR A 87 -11.20 -6.73 -9.71
CA TYR A 87 -10.76 -7.85 -8.87
C TYR A 87 -9.31 -7.68 -8.41
N GLY A 88 -8.41 -7.30 -9.33
CA GLY A 88 -7.01 -7.01 -9.00
C GLY A 88 -6.89 -5.91 -7.94
N HIS A 89 -7.60 -4.78 -8.13
CA HIS A 89 -7.65 -3.71 -7.14
C HIS A 89 -8.16 -4.18 -5.78
N ALA A 90 -9.26 -4.94 -5.73
CA ALA A 90 -9.79 -5.47 -4.47
C ALA A 90 -8.77 -6.34 -3.71
N LEU A 91 -8.05 -7.19 -4.45
CA LEU A 91 -7.01 -8.04 -3.87
C LEU A 91 -5.84 -7.20 -3.34
N LEU A 92 -5.32 -6.26 -4.14
CA LEU A 92 -4.22 -5.37 -3.74
C LEU A 92 -4.59 -4.53 -2.51
N SER A 93 -5.83 -4.03 -2.43
CA SER A 93 -6.33 -3.25 -1.29
C SER A 93 -6.28 -4.02 0.02
N THR A 94 -6.51 -5.34 0.01
CA THR A 94 -6.43 -6.15 1.24
C THR A 94 -5.01 -6.23 1.78
N TRP A 95 -4.01 -6.41 0.91
CA TRP A 95 -2.60 -6.44 1.28
C TRP A 95 -2.09 -5.06 1.70
N PHE A 96 -2.51 -4.00 1.01
CA PHE A 96 -2.22 -2.63 1.41
C PHE A 96 -2.77 -2.32 2.81
N TRP A 97 -4.02 -2.68 3.09
CA TRP A 97 -4.65 -2.52 4.41
C TRP A 97 -3.90 -3.25 5.51
N GLN A 98 -3.53 -4.51 5.26
CA GLN A 98 -2.70 -5.30 6.17
C GLN A 98 -1.38 -4.59 6.48
N ASN A 99 -0.73 -4.02 5.47
CA ASN A 99 0.58 -3.38 5.61
C ASN A 99 0.50 -2.05 6.39
N MET A 100 -0.58 -1.28 6.23
CA MET A 100 -0.80 -0.05 7.00
C MET A 100 -0.88 -0.30 8.51
N LEU A 101 -1.34 -1.49 8.93
CA LEU A 101 -1.49 -1.86 10.34
C LEU A 101 -0.24 -2.56 10.92
N GLN A 102 0.76 -2.87 10.10
CA GLN A 102 2.02 -3.46 10.53
C GLN A 102 3.05 -2.38 10.92
N PRO A 103 3.78 -2.55 12.04
CA PRO A 103 4.80 -1.61 12.47
C PRO A 103 5.83 -1.32 11.36
N VAL A 104 6.27 -0.07 11.24
CA VAL A 104 7.43 0.31 10.41
C VAL A 104 8.64 -0.53 10.86
N GLY A 105 9.34 -1.12 9.90
CA GLY A 105 10.42 -2.08 10.14
C GLY A 105 9.98 -3.55 10.20
N ALA A 106 8.67 -3.82 10.35
CA ALA A 106 8.08 -5.16 10.38
C ALA A 106 6.95 -5.33 9.33
N LYS A 107 6.90 -4.44 8.34
CA LYS A 107 5.93 -4.51 7.24
C LYS A 107 6.22 -5.71 6.35
N THR A 108 5.17 -6.42 5.92
CA THR A 108 5.26 -7.44 4.88
C THR A 108 5.89 -6.86 3.62
N ILE A 109 6.79 -7.63 3.00
CA ILE A 109 7.45 -7.27 1.74
C ILE A 109 7.15 -8.22 0.58
N ASN A 110 6.42 -9.30 0.86
CA ASN A 110 6.23 -10.46 -0.02
C ASN A 110 4.76 -10.92 -0.04
N ALA A 111 3.86 -10.06 -0.49
CA ALA A 111 2.44 -10.42 -0.62
C ALA A 111 2.23 -11.59 -1.61
N ASN A 112 1.39 -12.56 -1.24
CA ASN A 112 0.92 -13.57 -2.19
C ASN A 112 -0.37 -13.08 -2.83
N LEU A 113 -0.30 -12.64 -4.07
CA LEU A 113 -1.44 -12.04 -4.77
C LEU A 113 -2.38 -13.07 -5.41
N SER A 114 -2.15 -14.36 -5.17
CA SER A 114 -3.12 -15.42 -5.50
C SER A 114 -4.28 -15.47 -4.51
N VAL A 115 -4.11 -14.86 -3.32
CA VAL A 115 -5.12 -14.84 -2.25
C VAL A 115 -5.21 -13.44 -1.63
N PRO A 116 -6.40 -13.00 -1.20
CA PRO A 116 -6.53 -11.77 -0.44
C PRO A 116 -5.97 -11.94 0.99
N ALA A 117 -5.52 -10.85 1.60
CA ALA A 117 -5.12 -10.82 3.01
C ALA A 117 -6.38 -10.78 3.90
N LEU A 118 -7.01 -11.95 4.09
CA LEU A 118 -8.20 -12.11 4.91
C LEU A 118 -7.95 -13.02 6.13
N PRO A 119 -8.62 -12.77 7.27
CA PRO A 119 -9.50 -11.63 7.54
C PRO A 119 -8.74 -10.29 7.51
N LEU A 120 -9.44 -9.19 7.19
CA LEU A 120 -8.80 -7.87 7.20
C LEU A 120 -8.23 -7.57 8.59
N ALA A 121 -6.98 -7.13 8.63
CA ALA A 121 -6.35 -6.76 9.90
C ALA A 121 -7.17 -5.70 10.64
N CYS A 122 -7.28 -5.91 11.95
CA CYS A 122 -7.82 -4.94 12.88
C CYS A 122 -6.65 -4.21 13.55
N PRO A 123 -6.80 -2.94 13.95
CA PRO A 123 -5.83 -2.29 14.80
C PRO A 123 -5.61 -3.08 16.09
N ASP A 124 -4.36 -3.11 16.55
CA ASP A 124 -4.00 -3.72 17.83
C ASP A 124 -4.70 -2.96 18.97
N PRO A 125 -5.43 -3.61 19.89
CA PRO A 125 -6.06 -2.92 21.01
C PRO A 125 -5.09 -2.14 21.90
N SER A 126 -3.81 -2.55 21.94
CA SER A 126 -2.75 -1.84 22.65
C SER A 126 -2.13 -0.69 21.85
N CYS A 127 -2.35 -0.66 20.53
CA CYS A 127 -1.92 0.38 19.60
C CYS A 127 -2.98 0.58 18.49
N PRO A 128 -4.11 1.24 18.78
CA PRO A 128 -5.28 1.28 17.90
C PRO A 128 -5.16 2.34 16.77
N TYR A 129 -4.01 2.38 16.09
CA TYR A 129 -3.68 3.37 15.07
C TYR A 129 -3.10 2.71 13.81
N ILE A 130 -3.20 3.41 12.68
CA ILE A 130 -2.34 3.13 11.52
C ILE A 130 -0.89 3.35 11.93
N ARG A 131 0.00 2.46 11.49
CA ARG A 131 1.39 2.45 11.94
C ARG A 131 2.22 3.47 11.16
N THR A 132 2.84 4.37 11.92
CA THR A 132 3.70 5.46 11.44
C THR A 132 5.13 5.31 11.95
N THR A 133 6.05 6.13 11.47
CA THR A 133 7.43 6.20 12.01
C THR A 133 7.43 6.51 13.52
N LYS A 134 6.49 7.35 13.99
CA LYS A 134 6.40 7.80 15.38
C LYS A 134 5.78 6.77 16.34
N ASN A 135 4.82 5.95 15.89
CA ASN A 135 4.07 5.03 16.78
C ASN A 135 4.47 3.55 16.64
N SER A 136 5.40 3.22 15.76
CA SER A 136 5.77 1.81 15.50
C SER A 136 6.65 1.19 16.58
N ILE A 137 7.49 1.98 17.26
CA ILE A 137 8.34 1.51 18.38
C ILE A 137 7.59 1.58 19.70
N ASN A 138 7.01 2.75 20.01
CA ASN A 138 6.22 2.95 21.22
C ASN A 138 4.92 3.69 20.86
N CYS A 139 3.82 2.98 20.98
CA CYS A 139 2.49 3.49 20.68
C CYS A 139 1.74 3.99 21.92
N GLN A 140 2.19 3.60 23.12
CA GLN A 140 1.52 3.94 24.37
C GLN A 140 1.49 5.45 24.62
N GLN A 141 2.49 6.18 24.13
CA GLN A 141 2.53 7.65 24.19
C GLN A 141 1.35 8.33 23.47
N PHE A 142 0.70 7.63 22.53
CA PHE A 142 -0.46 8.13 21.80
C PHE A 142 -1.79 7.65 22.37
N ASN A 143 -1.78 6.67 23.28
CA ASN A 143 -3.00 6.08 23.82
C ASN A 143 -3.77 7.08 24.68
N GLY A 144 -5.03 7.31 24.32
CA GLY A 144 -5.91 8.25 25.02
C GLY A 144 -5.70 9.71 24.64
N THR A 145 -4.92 9.98 23.59
CA THR A 145 -4.63 11.31 23.06
C THR A 145 -5.37 11.49 21.74
N CYS A 146 -6.42 12.31 21.70
CA CYS A 146 -7.11 12.76 20.48
C CYS A 146 -6.65 14.20 20.19
N ILE A 147 -6.15 14.51 19.00
CA ILE A 147 -5.79 15.91 18.65
C ILE A 147 -7.01 16.58 18.02
N SER A 148 -7.43 17.72 18.59
CA SER A 148 -8.48 18.59 18.04
C SER A 148 -7.96 20.02 17.98
N ASN A 149 -7.93 20.64 16.79
CA ASN A 149 -7.42 22.00 16.56
C ASN A 149 -6.04 22.26 17.22
N GLY A 150 -5.07 21.36 16.99
CA GLY A 150 -3.71 21.51 17.53
C GLY A 150 -3.58 21.30 19.05
N SER A 151 -4.65 20.91 19.74
CA SER A 151 -4.66 20.67 21.18
C SER A 151 -4.77 19.18 21.49
N ILE A 152 -3.96 18.70 22.44
CA ILE A 152 -4.02 17.33 22.98
C ILE A 152 -5.26 17.19 23.87
N CYS A 153 -6.18 16.30 23.50
CA CYS A 153 -7.33 15.94 24.31
C CYS A 153 -7.17 14.55 24.94
N THR A 154 -7.45 14.43 26.23
CA THR A 154 -7.33 13.17 26.98
C THR A 154 -8.60 12.33 26.91
N LYS A 155 -8.46 11.01 27.12
CA LYS A 155 -9.54 10.02 27.19
C LYS A 155 -10.65 10.49 28.16
N GLY A 156 -11.86 10.70 27.64
CA GLY A 156 -13.02 11.18 28.41
C GLY A 156 -13.43 12.64 28.13
N SER A 157 -12.67 13.36 27.32
CA SER A 157 -13.07 14.67 26.79
C SER A 157 -13.88 14.53 25.49
N ASN A 158 -14.76 15.50 25.22
CA ASN A 158 -15.68 15.51 24.08
C ASN A 158 -14.97 15.69 22.71
N CYS A 159 -13.65 15.59 22.65
CA CYS A 159 -12.82 15.86 21.47
C CYS A 159 -12.68 14.70 20.48
N CYS A 160 -13.05 13.47 20.85
CA CYS A 160 -12.89 12.32 19.95
C CYS A 160 -14.10 12.24 18.98
N SER A 161 -14.31 13.29 18.18
CA SER A 161 -15.25 13.29 17.04
C SER A 161 -14.56 12.91 15.72
N GLY A 162 -13.23 12.78 15.70
CA GLY A 162 -12.45 12.22 14.59
C GLY A 162 -12.43 10.70 14.61
N LEU A 163 -12.05 10.08 13.48
CA LEU A 163 -11.98 8.63 13.26
C LEU A 163 -11.02 7.93 14.25
N CYS A 164 -11.47 7.71 15.49
CA CYS A 164 -10.93 6.63 16.30
C CYS A 164 -11.36 5.32 15.62
N PHE A 165 -10.41 4.55 15.11
CA PHE A 165 -10.63 3.18 14.64
C PHE A 165 -10.95 2.21 15.80
N ASN A 166 -11.86 2.62 16.69
CA ASN A 166 -12.31 1.88 17.87
C ASN A 166 -13.68 1.22 17.63
N ARG A 167 -14.10 1.07 16.38
CA ARG A 167 -15.18 0.15 16.06
C ARG A 167 -14.56 -1.24 15.94
N LYS A 168 -14.90 -2.12 16.88
CA LYS A 168 -14.68 -3.56 16.77
C LYS A 168 -15.12 -3.99 15.36
N CYS A 169 -14.20 -4.52 14.56
CA CYS A 169 -14.59 -5.35 13.42
C CYS A 169 -15.36 -6.53 14.03
N SER A 170 -16.67 -6.53 13.83
CA SER A 170 -17.58 -7.60 14.27
C SER A 170 -17.81 -8.55 13.12
#